data_AF-A0A1A8DVH1-F1
#
_entry.id   AF-A0A1A8DVH1-F1
#
_cell.length_a   1.000
_cell.length_b   1.000
_cell.length_c   1.000
_cell.angle_alpha   90.00
_cell.angle_beta   90.00
_cell.angle_gamma   90.00
#
_symmetry.space_group_name_H-M   'P 1'
#
loop_
_entity.id
_entity.type
_entity.pdbx_description
1 polymer ?
#
loop_
_entity_poly.entity_id
_entity_poly.type
_entity_poly.pdbx_seq_one_letter_code
_entity_poly.pdbx_strand_id
1 'polypeptide(L)'
;VPYEVRIFAVNAIGVSKPSEPSKAFTPLAVTSEPTMLVVDDVTDTTVTVKWRPPETIGAAGLDGYLVEYSIEGTNDWIVSNKEVTEKTKYTITGLTPGSKI
;
A
#
# COMPACT_ATOMS: atom_id res chain seq x y z
N VAL A 1 9.77 0.34 -20.79
CA VAL A 1 11.14 -0.07 -21.21
C VAL A 1 11.34 -1.49 -20.71
N PRO A 2 11.76 -2.44 -21.56
CA PRO A 2 12.08 -3.80 -21.12
C PRO A 2 13.38 -3.82 -20.29
N TYR A 3 13.41 -4.69 -19.28
CA TYR A 3 14.54 -4.91 -18.37
C TYR A 3 15.11 -6.31 -18.59
N GLU A 4 16.41 -6.46 -18.39
CA GLU A 4 17.12 -7.73 -18.39
C GLU A 4 17.96 -7.82 -17.10
N VAL A 5 18.11 -9.02 -16.56
CA VAL A 5 18.86 -9.27 -15.33
C VAL A 5 20.02 -10.22 -15.62
N ARG A 6 21.18 -9.94 -15.03
CA ARG A 6 22.35 -10.83 -14.99
C ARG A 6 22.85 -10.93 -13.56
N ILE A 7 23.45 -12.06 -13.20
CA ILE A 7 23.92 -12.33 -11.84
C ILE A 7 25.43 -12.52 -11.80
N PHE A 8 26.03 -12.21 -10.65
CA PHE A 8 27.46 -12.38 -10.37
C PHE A 8 27.63 -13.32 -9.17
N ALA A 9 28.68 -14.15 -9.18
CA ALA A 9 29.11 -14.86 -7.99
C ALA A 9 30.11 -13.99 -7.21
N VAL A 10 29.95 -13.93 -5.88
CA VAL A 10 30.81 -13.15 -4.98
C VAL A 10 31.33 -14.07 -3.88
N ASN A 11 32.63 -14.02 -3.61
CA ASN A 11 33.26 -14.62 -2.43
C ASN A 11 34.29 -13.66 -1.83
N ALA A 12 34.99 -14.10 -0.78
CA ALA A 12 35.97 -13.26 -0.07
C ALA A 12 37.17 -12.79 -0.93
N ILE A 13 37.43 -13.43 -2.08
CA ILE A 13 38.54 -13.08 -2.97
C ILE A 13 38.10 -12.09 -4.05
N GLY A 14 36.83 -12.13 -4.48
CA GLY A 14 36.32 -11.16 -5.43
C GLY A 14 35.00 -11.55 -6.10
N VAL A 15 34.72 -10.85 -7.21
CA VAL A 15 33.50 -10.95 -8.00
C VAL A 15 33.79 -11.62 -9.35
N SER A 16 32.94 -12.55 -9.77
CA SER A 16 33.08 -13.25 -11.06
C SER A 16 32.76 -12.34 -12.26
N LYS A 17 32.84 -12.91 -13.48
CA LYS A 17 32.12 -12.37 -14.65
C LYS A 17 30.60 -12.56 -14.46
N PRO A 18 29.76 -11.74 -15.11
CA PRO A 18 28.31 -11.92 -15.05
C PRO A 18 27.86 -13.20 -15.80
N SER A 19 26.66 -13.68 -15.48
CA SER A 19 25.92 -14.64 -16.33
C SER A 19 25.52 -14.02 -17.67
N GLU A 20 25.04 -14.86 -18.59
CA GLU A 20 24.24 -14.38 -19.72
C GLU A 20 22.99 -13.61 -19.20
N PRO A 21 22.49 -12.61 -19.96
CA PRO A 21 21.27 -11.89 -19.59
C PRO A 21 20.04 -12.80 -19.57
N SER A 22 19.09 -12.49 -18.70
CA SER A 22 17.74 -13.07 -18.75
C SER A 22 17.02 -12.68 -20.04
N LYS A 23 15.91 -13.35 -20.36
CA LYS A 23 14.95 -12.80 -21.32
C LYS A 23 14.49 -11.42 -20.83
N ALA A 24 14.30 -10.49 -21.77
CA ALA A 24 13.71 -9.19 -21.50
C ALA A 24 12.30 -9.33 -20.89
N PHE A 25 12.02 -8.55 -19.84
CA PHE A 25 10.72 -8.48 -19.19
C PHE A 25 10.34 -7.04 -18.84
N THR A 26 9.05 -6.76 -18.74
CA THR A 26 8.56 -5.45 -18.29
C THR A 26 8.03 -5.61 -16.87
N PRO A 27 8.54 -4.86 -15.87
CA PRO A 27 7.95 -4.81 -14.55
C PRO A 27 6.46 -4.50 -14.66
N LEU A 28 5.65 -5.20 -13.86
CA LEU A 28 4.22 -4.88 -13.76
C LEU A 28 4.10 -3.42 -13.32
N ALA A 29 3.22 -2.66 -13.96
CA ALA A 29 2.92 -1.30 -13.50
C ALA A 29 2.56 -1.35 -12.01
N VAL A 30 3.13 -0.46 -11.22
CA VAL A 30 2.77 -0.34 -9.80
C VAL A 30 1.40 0.32 -9.74
N THR A 31 0.50 -0.23 -8.93
CA THR A 31 -0.79 0.40 -8.66
C THR A 31 -0.53 1.75 -7.98
N SER A 32 -1.11 2.84 -8.51
CA SER A 32 -0.91 4.17 -7.93
C SER A 32 -1.60 4.30 -6.57
N GLU A 33 -1.35 5.41 -5.86
CA GLU A 33 -2.09 5.70 -4.61
C GLU A 33 -3.59 5.94 -4.85
N PRO A 34 -4.46 5.64 -3.87
CA PRO A 34 -5.83 6.14 -3.85
C PRO A 34 -5.84 7.66 -3.71
N THR A 35 -6.88 8.32 -4.22
CA THR A 35 -6.97 9.79 -4.22
C THR A 35 -8.22 10.29 -3.52
N MET A 36 -8.29 11.58 -3.21
CA MET A 36 -9.48 12.23 -2.63
C MET A 36 -10.04 11.53 -1.38
N LEU A 37 -9.16 11.20 -0.44
CA LEU A 37 -9.56 10.75 0.89
C LEU A 37 -10.29 11.89 1.62
N VAL A 38 -11.51 11.63 2.06
CA VAL A 38 -12.35 12.57 2.80
C VAL A 38 -13.05 11.86 3.97
N VAL A 39 -13.27 12.61 5.05
CA VAL A 39 -14.13 12.18 6.16
C VAL A 39 -15.58 12.43 5.79
N ASP A 40 -16.41 11.39 5.84
CA ASP A 40 -17.83 11.39 5.46
C ASP A 40 -18.76 11.58 6.66
N ASP A 41 -18.44 10.97 7.80
CA ASP A 41 -19.24 11.01 9.04
C ASP A 41 -18.38 10.71 10.28
N VAL A 42 -18.75 11.28 11.43
CA VAL A 42 -18.02 11.14 12.70
C VAL A 42 -19.00 10.99 13.87
N THR A 43 -18.75 10.01 14.72
CA THR A 43 -19.40 9.85 16.03
C THR A 43 -18.33 9.76 17.13
N ASP A 44 -18.75 9.68 18.39
CA ASP A 44 -17.83 9.53 19.53
C ASP A 44 -16.97 8.24 19.46
N THR A 45 -17.37 7.24 18.67
CA THR A 45 -16.68 5.93 18.62
C THR A 45 -16.38 5.44 17.21
N THR A 46 -16.74 6.22 16.19
CA THR A 46 -16.57 5.84 14.78
C THR A 46 -16.20 7.00 13.89
N VAL A 47 -15.39 6.74 12.88
CA VAL A 47 -15.14 7.68 11.77
C VAL A 47 -15.34 6.96 10.45
N THR A 48 -16.15 7.53 9.57
CA THR A 48 -16.37 7.02 8.23
C THR A 48 -15.59 7.84 7.23
N VAL A 49 -14.81 7.17 6.38
CA VAL A 49 -14.01 7.78 5.31
C VAL A 49 -14.42 7.26 3.94
N LYS A 50 -14.20 8.08 2.92
CA LYS A 50 -14.38 7.74 1.50
C LYS A 50 -13.18 8.20 0.70
N TRP A 51 -12.85 7.48 -0.36
CA TRP A 51 -11.77 7.83 -1.29
C TRP A 51 -12.15 7.46 -2.72
N ARG A 52 -11.30 7.81 -3.68
CA ARG A 52 -11.37 7.34 -5.06
C ARG A 52 -10.31 6.27 -5.31
N PRO A 53 -10.59 5.30 -6.20
CA PRO A 53 -9.62 4.27 -6.54
C PRO A 53 -8.38 4.88 -7.21
N PRO A 54 -7.25 4.15 -7.23
CA PRO A 54 -6.07 4.54 -7.97
C PRO A 54 -6.36 4.79 -9.46
N GLU A 55 -5.69 5.76 -10.07
CA GLU A 55 -5.82 6.05 -11.50
C GLU A 55 -5.19 4.95 -12.36
N THR A 56 -4.12 4.31 -11.87
CA THR A 56 -3.45 3.22 -12.55
C THR A 56 -3.50 1.96 -11.68
N ILE A 57 -4.04 0.87 -12.24
CA ILE A 57 -3.99 -0.46 -11.63
C ILE A 57 -2.93 -1.29 -12.35
N GLY A 58 -2.04 -1.90 -11.57
CA GLY A 58 -1.03 -2.79 -12.08
C GLY A 58 -1.59 -4.02 -12.77
N ALA A 59 -0.77 -4.69 -13.58
CA ALA A 59 -1.19 -5.92 -14.26
C ALA A 59 -1.47 -7.10 -13.30
N ALA A 60 -1.07 -6.99 -12.03
CA ALA A 60 -1.47 -7.92 -10.96
C ALA A 60 -2.89 -7.69 -10.42
N GLY A 61 -3.55 -6.58 -10.79
CA GLY A 61 -4.84 -6.17 -10.23
C GLY A 61 -4.72 -5.36 -8.94
N LEU A 62 -5.86 -5.15 -8.29
CA LEU A 62 -5.97 -4.49 -6.99
C LEU A 62 -6.75 -5.41 -6.05
N ASP A 63 -6.09 -5.88 -4.99
CA ASP A 63 -6.71 -6.76 -4.00
C ASP A 63 -7.64 -5.98 -3.04
N GLY A 64 -7.37 -4.69 -2.82
CA GLY A 64 -8.19 -3.81 -1.99
C GLY A 64 -7.37 -2.75 -1.26
N TYR A 65 -7.92 -2.21 -0.17
CA TYR A 65 -7.34 -1.12 0.61
C TYR A 65 -7.08 -1.54 2.06
N LEU A 66 -5.93 -1.14 2.59
CA LEU A 66 -5.68 -1.07 4.03
C LEU A 66 -6.07 0.33 4.51
N VAL A 67 -6.76 0.38 5.64
CA VAL A 67 -7.22 1.63 6.26
C VAL A 67 -6.57 1.74 7.63
N GLU A 68 -5.69 2.73 7.77
CA GLU A 68 -4.98 3.00 9.02
C GLU A 68 -5.47 4.32 9.63
N TYR A 69 -5.37 4.42 10.95
CA TYR A 69 -5.57 5.67 11.69
C TYR A 69 -4.46 5.85 12.70
N SER A 70 -4.18 7.10 13.07
CA SER A 70 -3.24 7.43 14.13
C SER A 70 -3.97 8.17 15.24
N ILE A 71 -3.44 8.17 16.44
CA ILE A 71 -3.98 8.95 17.56
C ILE A 71 -3.12 10.21 17.70
N GLU A 72 -3.75 11.38 17.82
CA GLU A 72 -3.04 12.64 17.98
C GLU A 72 -2.06 12.57 19.17
N GLY A 73 -0.81 12.99 18.93
CA GLY A 73 0.27 12.90 19.92
C GLY A 73 1.05 11.58 19.90
N THR A 74 0.67 10.63 19.04
CA THR A 74 1.45 9.43 18.74
C THR A 74 2.06 9.51 17.33
N ASN A 75 3.09 8.71 17.05
CA ASN A 75 3.63 8.50 15.70
C ASN A 75 3.21 7.13 15.14
N ASP A 76 2.33 6.42 15.84
CA ASP A 76 1.94 5.06 15.51
C ASP A 76 0.70 5.08 14.63
N TRP A 77 0.69 4.20 13.64
CA TRP A 77 -0.45 3.94 12.77
C TRP A 77 -1.03 2.57 13.10
N ILE A 78 -2.36 2.52 13.21
CA ILE A 78 -3.10 1.32 13.59
C ILE A 78 -3.97 0.91 12.39
N VAL A 79 -3.75 -0.29 11.88
CA VAL A 79 -4.61 -0.88 10.84
C VAL A 79 -5.98 -1.19 11.43
N SER A 80 -7.03 -0.61 10.84
CA SER A 80 -8.40 -0.78 11.29
C SER A 80 -9.06 -2.05 10.75
N ASN A 81 -8.76 -2.43 9.51
CA ASN A 81 -9.35 -3.60 8.85
C ASN A 81 -8.46 -4.86 8.98
N LYS A 82 -9.07 -6.01 9.29
CA LYS A 82 -8.34 -7.30 9.38
C LYS A 82 -7.93 -7.87 8.03
N GLU A 83 -8.76 -7.65 7.02
CA GLU A 83 -8.55 -8.01 5.62
C GLU A 83 -8.75 -6.76 4.77
N VAL A 84 -8.09 -6.70 3.61
CA VAL A 84 -8.26 -5.59 2.66
C VAL A 84 -9.73 -5.41 2.30
N THR A 85 -10.19 -4.16 2.22
CA THR A 85 -11.53 -3.85 1.72
C THR A 85 -11.47 -3.57 0.23
N GLU A 86 -12.37 -4.15 -0.57
CA GLU A 86 -12.49 -3.80 -1.99
C GLU A 86 -13.29 -2.50 -2.21
N LYS A 87 -14.03 -2.05 -1.17
CA LYS A 87 -14.86 -0.84 -1.21
C LYS A 87 -14.01 0.41 -1.04
N THR A 88 -14.46 1.52 -1.63
CA THR A 88 -13.86 2.86 -1.47
C THR A 88 -14.51 3.71 -0.38
N LYS A 89 -15.14 3.04 0.58
CA LYS A 89 -15.76 3.60 1.79
C LYS A 89 -15.53 2.64 2.93
N TYR A 90 -15.08 3.16 4.08
CA TYR A 90 -14.84 2.35 5.26
C TYR A 90 -15.16 3.12 6.55
N THR A 91 -15.67 2.41 7.55
CA THR A 91 -15.97 2.96 8.87
C THR A 91 -15.00 2.35 9.87
N ILE A 92 -14.12 3.19 10.41
CA ILE A 92 -13.27 2.88 11.56
C ILE A 92 -14.18 2.85 12.79
N THR A 93 -14.09 1.80 13.59
CA THR A 93 -14.93 1.58 14.78
C THR A 93 -14.10 1.31 16.02
N GLY A 94 -14.70 1.46 17.20
CA GLY A 94 -14.05 1.14 18.47
C GLY A 94 -13.07 2.22 18.93
N LEU A 95 -13.29 3.45 18.47
CA LEU A 95 -12.54 4.61 18.93
C LEU A 95 -12.96 4.97 20.36
N THR A 96 -12.02 5.50 21.14
CA THR A 96 -12.29 5.99 22.48
C THR A 96 -12.93 7.38 22.39
N PRO A 97 -14.07 7.63 23.07
CA PRO A 97 -14.70 8.96 23.10
C PRO A 97 -13.73 10.06 23.54
N GLY A 98 -13.70 11.15 22.78
CA GLY A 98 -12.82 12.29 23.02
C GLY A 98 -11.37 12.11 22.56
N SER A 99 -11.00 10.95 22.03
CA SER A 99 -9.72 10.80 21.31
C SER A 99 -9.76 11.60 20.02
N LYS A 100 -8.67 12.32 19.76
CA LYS A 100 -8.43 12.96 18.47
C LYS A 100 -7.60 12.00 17.62
N ILE A 101 -8.09 11.72 16.41
CA ILE A 101 -7.47 10.82 15.43
C ILE A 101 -7.27 11.55 14.10
#